data_AF-A0A176W797-F1
#
_entry.id   AF-A0A176W797-F1
#
_cell.length_a   1.000
_cell.length_b   1.000
_cell.length_c   1.000
_cell.angle_alpha   90.00
_cell.angle_beta   90.00
_cell.angle_gamma   90.00
#
_symmetry.space_group_name_H-M   'P 1'
#
loop_
_entity.id
_entity.type
_entity.pdbx_description
1 polymer ?
#
loop_
_entity_poly.entity_id
_entity_poly.type
_entity_poly.pdbx_seq_one_letter_code
_entity_poly.pdbx_strand_id
1 'polypeptide(L)'
;MISRKIMQQAAEIMEYTEAASKELNRQGIWVLICGDSVLDTKSGTFGVWICLDVGPRLKKDHERFSPNIVLLTLWKAWAGYNGGDRHSANTDASLAVINTHICAPASLLVQTSRR
;
A
#
# COMPACT_ATOMS: atom_id res chain seq x y z
N MET A 1 -4.95 -1.16 24.16
CA MET A 1 -3.52 -1.31 24.54
C MET A 1 -3.00 -2.43 23.68
N ILE A 2 -2.30 -2.12 22.58
CA ILE A 2 -1.85 -3.14 21.62
C ILE A 2 -0.97 -4.13 22.39
N SER A 3 -1.45 -5.36 22.53
CA SER A 3 -0.76 -6.41 23.29
C SER A 3 0.64 -6.62 22.69
N ARG A 4 1.67 -6.74 23.53
CA ARG A 4 3.05 -7.04 23.08
C ARG A 4 3.12 -8.25 22.14
N LYS A 5 2.19 -9.21 22.29
CA LYS A 5 2.05 -10.37 21.39
C LYS A 5 1.71 -9.98 19.95
N ILE A 6 0.85 -8.98 19.74
CA ILE A 6 0.47 -8.51 18.40
C ILE A 6 1.67 -7.84 17.73
N MET A 7 2.43 -7.05 18.47
CA MET A 7 3.65 -6.41 17.94
C MET A 7 4.74 -7.44 17.61
N GLN A 8 4.86 -8.51 18.40
CA GLN A 8 5.79 -9.62 18.12
C GLN A 8 5.37 -10.42 16.88
N GLN A 9 4.09 -10.79 16.76
CA GLN A 9 3.59 -11.48 15.57
C GLN A 9 3.71 -10.62 14.31
N ALA A 10 3.46 -9.31 14.42
CA ALA A 10 3.72 -8.38 13.33
C ALA A 10 5.20 -8.37 12.95
N ALA A 11 6.12 -8.35 13.92
CA ALA A 11 7.56 -8.40 13.66
C ALA A 11 8.01 -9.69 12.95
N GLU A 12 7.49 -10.85 13.34
CA GLU A 12 7.78 -12.13 12.69
C GLU A 12 7.27 -12.18 11.24
N ILE A 13 6.04 -11.71 11.00
CA ILE A 13 5.49 -11.58 9.63
C ILE A 13 6.34 -10.60 8.82
N MET A 14 6.87 -9.56 9.47
CA MET A 14 7.69 -8.56 8.80
C MET A 14 9.03 -9.14 8.32
N GLU A 15 9.65 -9.99 9.12
CA GLU A 15 10.91 -10.65 8.78
C GLU A 15 10.74 -11.68 7.66
N TYR A 16 9.65 -12.46 7.72
CA TYR A 16 9.37 -13.51 6.72
C TYR A 16 9.12 -12.96 5.32
N THR A 17 8.41 -11.85 5.23
CA THR A 17 8.10 -11.18 3.95
C THR A 17 9.34 -10.53 3.33
N GLU A 18 10.28 -10.03 4.14
CA GLU A 18 11.56 -9.52 3.65
C GLU A 18 12.47 -10.65 3.14
N ALA A 19 12.52 -11.78 3.85
CA ALA A 19 13.24 -12.97 3.41
C ALA A 19 12.68 -13.51 2.07
N ALA A 20 11.35 -13.52 1.91
CA ALA A 20 10.70 -13.92 0.68
C ALA A 20 11.04 -13.01 -0.51
N SER A 21 11.08 -11.68 -0.31
CA SER A 21 11.50 -10.73 -1.35
C SER A 21 12.96 -10.93 -1.79
N LYS A 22 13.86 -11.18 -0.84
CA LYS A 22 15.27 -11.52 -1.13
C LYS A 22 15.39 -12.80 -1.96
N GLU A 23 14.61 -13.83 -1.65
CA GLU A 23 14.62 -15.09 -2.40
C GLU A 23 14.02 -14.93 -3.81
N LEU A 24 12.92 -14.17 -3.97
CA LEU A 24 12.35 -13.87 -5.29
C LEU A 24 13.34 -13.11 -6.18
N ASN A 25 14.03 -12.12 -5.62
CA ASN A 25 15.12 -11.43 -6.33
C ASN A 25 16.27 -12.38 -6.68
N ARG A 26 16.64 -13.31 -5.79
CA ARG A 26 17.66 -14.33 -6.05
C ARG A 26 17.27 -15.28 -7.20
N GLN A 27 15.98 -15.52 -7.37
CA GLN A 27 15.42 -16.32 -8.48
C GLN A 27 15.26 -15.51 -9.78
N GLY A 28 15.70 -14.24 -9.80
CA GLY A 28 15.57 -13.36 -10.97
C GLY A 28 14.14 -12.86 -11.21
N ILE A 29 13.24 -13.04 -10.24
CA ILE A 29 11.88 -12.51 -10.26
C ILE A 29 11.93 -11.09 -9.72
N TRP A 30 12.17 -10.14 -10.61
CA TRP A 30 12.16 -8.71 -10.29
C TRP A 30 10.72 -8.24 -10.08
N VAL A 31 10.36 -7.94 -8.84
CA VAL A 31 9.10 -7.26 -8.53
C VAL A 31 9.21 -5.83 -9.07
N LEU A 32 8.38 -5.49 -10.06
CA LEU A 32 8.49 -4.26 -10.82
C LEU A 32 8.13 -3.04 -9.96
N ILE A 33 9.10 -2.11 -9.93
CA ILE A 33 8.98 -0.65 -9.88
C ILE A 33 7.72 -0.19 -9.12
N CYS A 34 7.96 0.00 -7.82
CA CYS A 34 7.12 0.67 -6.84
C CYS A 34 6.15 -0.19 -6.04
N GLY A 35 6.42 -0.21 -4.75
CA GLY A 35 5.77 -1.09 -3.79
C GLY A 35 6.61 -2.34 -3.66
N ASP A 36 7.53 -2.32 -2.68
CA ASP A 36 7.91 -3.56 -2.04
C ASP A 36 6.58 -4.25 -1.68
N SER A 37 6.18 -5.28 -2.43
CA SER A 37 4.93 -6.03 -2.21
C SER A 37 4.81 -6.46 -0.73
N VAL A 38 5.98 -6.63 -0.13
CA VAL A 38 6.29 -6.73 1.29
C VAL A 38 5.68 -5.62 2.15
N LEU A 39 5.92 -4.33 1.88
CA LEU A 39 5.43 -3.20 2.70
C LEU A 39 3.90 -3.05 2.64
N ASP A 40 3.31 -3.19 1.46
CA ASP A 40 1.86 -3.11 1.27
C ASP A 40 1.15 -4.30 1.94
N THR A 41 1.71 -5.50 1.80
CA THR A 41 1.18 -6.71 2.46
C THR A 41 1.30 -6.63 3.99
N LYS A 42 2.45 -6.14 4.50
CA LYS A 42 2.69 -5.93 5.94
C LYS A 42 1.68 -4.94 6.53
N SER A 43 1.57 -3.76 5.92
CA SER A 43 0.68 -2.70 6.41
C SER A 43 -0.79 -3.09 6.31
N GLY A 44 -1.19 -3.79 5.24
CA GLY A 44 -2.55 -4.32 5.08
C GLY A 44 -2.92 -5.34 6.17
N THR A 45 -2.03 -6.30 6.42
CA THR A 45 -2.25 -7.34 7.46
C THR A 45 -2.33 -6.72 8.85
N PHE A 46 -1.42 -5.80 9.18
CA PHE A 46 -1.42 -5.11 10.46
C PHE A 46 -2.65 -4.20 10.64
N GLY A 47 -3.08 -3.53 9.58
CA GLY A 47 -4.29 -2.71 9.58
C GLY A 47 -5.56 -3.53 9.89
N VAL A 48 -5.67 -4.74 9.35
CA VAL A 48 -6.78 -5.67 9.69
C VAL A 48 -6.74 -6.03 11.17
N TRP A 49 -5.58 -6.38 11.72
CA TRP A 49 -5.44 -6.71 13.15
C TRP A 49 -5.83 -5.56 14.06
N ILE A 50 -5.41 -4.33 13.74
CA ILE A 50 -5.82 -3.15 14.50
C ILE A 50 -7.33 -2.95 14.42
N CYS A 51 -7.95 -3.09 13.24
CA CYS A 51 -9.39 -2.95 13.10
C CYS A 51 -10.17 -3.98 13.93
N LEU A 52 -9.65 -5.21 14.05
CA LEU A 52 -10.26 -6.24 14.89
C LEU A 52 -10.14 -5.92 16.40
N ASP A 53 -9.01 -5.36 16.84
CA ASP A 53 -8.77 -5.00 18.25
C ASP A 53 -9.52 -3.72 18.68
N VAL A 54 -9.50 -2.70 17.82
CA VAL A 54 -10.17 -1.40 18.09
C VAL A 54 -11.68 -1.51 17.95
N GLY A 55 -12.17 -2.45 17.13
CA GLY A 55 -13.59 -2.64 16.85
C GLY A 55 -14.15 -1.68 15.80
N PRO A 56 -15.44 -1.85 15.43
CA PRO A 56 -16.07 -1.08 14.36
C PRO A 56 -16.24 0.39 14.73
N ARG A 57 -16.29 1.27 13.71
CA ARG A 57 -16.59 2.69 13.88
C ARG A 57 -18.04 2.90 14.36
N LEU A 58 -18.32 4.09 14.89
CA LEU A 58 -19.67 4.44 15.36
C LEU A 58 -20.65 4.50 14.17
N LYS A 59 -21.92 4.15 14.40
CA LYS A 59 -22.97 4.15 13.34
C LYS A 59 -23.07 5.49 12.59
N LYS A 60 -22.97 6.62 13.31
CA LYS A 60 -22.96 7.97 12.72
C LYS A 60 -21.84 8.18 11.68
N ASP A 61 -20.70 7.52 11.85
CA ASP A 61 -19.54 7.63 10.95
C ASP A 61 -19.71 6.74 9.71
N HIS A 62 -20.60 5.74 9.78
CA HIS A 62 -20.96 4.89 8.64
C HIS A 62 -21.95 5.59 7.72
N GLU A 63 -22.88 6.36 8.30
CA GLU A 63 -23.94 7.06 7.57
C GLU A 63 -23.42 8.30 6.82
N ARG A 64 -22.31 8.89 7.27
CA ARG A 64 -21.77 10.11 6.69
C ARG A 64 -20.26 10.11 6.59
N PHE A 65 -19.74 9.69 5.44
CA PHE A 65 -18.33 9.87 5.09
C PHE A 65 -18.16 11.13 4.24
N SER A 66 -17.86 12.26 4.89
CA SER A 66 -17.71 13.54 4.19
C SER A 66 -16.49 13.50 3.25
N PRO A 67 -16.59 14.04 2.01
CA PRO A 67 -15.46 14.13 1.11
C PRO A 67 -14.28 14.82 1.80
N ASN A 68 -13.10 14.21 1.69
CA ASN A 68 -11.88 14.75 2.25
C ASN A 68 -10.74 14.67 1.23
N ILE A 69 -9.70 15.44 1.47
CA ILE A 69 -8.55 15.54 0.56
C ILE A 69 -7.61 14.33 0.65
N VAL A 70 -7.85 13.38 1.56
CA VAL A 70 -6.92 12.27 1.83
C VAL A 70 -6.66 11.46 0.57
N LEU A 71 -7.68 11.21 -0.24
CA LEU A 71 -7.55 10.45 -1.49
C LEU A 71 -6.66 11.17 -2.51
N LEU A 72 -6.77 12.50 -2.60
CA LEU A 72 -5.94 13.33 -3.49
C LEU A 72 -4.50 13.46 -2.97
N THR A 73 -4.33 13.60 -1.67
CA THR A 73 -3.01 13.67 -1.03
C THR A 73 -2.27 12.34 -1.18
N LEU A 74 -2.96 11.21 -0.98
CA LEU A 74 -2.39 9.88 -1.19
C LEU A 74 -1.98 9.68 -2.64
N TRP A 75 -2.80 10.08 -3.62
CA TRP A 75 -2.43 9.97 -5.03
C TRP A 75 -1.16 10.76 -5.35
N LYS A 76 -1.09 12.03 -4.94
CA LYS A 76 0.10 12.86 -5.16
C LYS A 76 1.35 12.26 -4.49
N ALA A 77 1.22 11.79 -3.26
CA ALA A 77 2.31 11.14 -2.54
C ALA A 77 2.75 9.84 -3.23
N TRP A 78 1.81 9.05 -3.75
CA TRP A 78 2.08 7.78 -4.44
C TRP A 78 2.83 7.98 -5.75
N ALA A 79 2.48 9.02 -6.52
CA ALA A 79 3.24 9.37 -7.73
C ALA A 79 4.70 9.75 -7.40
N GLY A 80 4.91 10.48 -6.30
CA GLY A 80 6.25 10.83 -5.82
C GLY A 80 7.05 9.63 -5.31
N TYR A 81 6.40 8.73 -4.55
CA TYR A 81 6.99 7.46 -4.11
C TYR A 81 7.43 6.62 -5.31
N ASN A 82 6.57 6.53 -6.33
CA ASN A 82 6.84 5.71 -7.49
C ASN A 82 7.93 6.27 -8.41
N GLY A 83 7.90 7.58 -8.68
CA GLY A 83 8.95 8.25 -9.46
C GLY A 83 10.27 8.39 -8.71
N GLY A 84 10.26 8.37 -7.38
CA GLY A 84 11.43 8.58 -6.53
C GLY A 84 12.26 7.33 -6.25
N ASP A 85 11.71 6.14 -6.45
CA ASP A 85 12.34 4.83 -6.13
C ASP A 85 13.75 4.68 -6.75
N ARG A 86 13.96 5.24 -7.94
CA ARG A 86 15.24 5.16 -8.66
C ARG A 86 16.29 6.19 -8.26
N HIS A 87 16.01 7.01 -7.23
CA HIS A 87 16.90 8.06 -6.70
C HIS A 87 17.53 8.97 -7.76
N SER A 88 16.91 9.05 -8.95
CA SER A 88 17.42 9.75 -10.12
C SER A 88 16.26 10.07 -11.07
N ALA A 89 16.28 11.28 -11.62
CA ALA A 89 15.30 11.73 -12.60
C ALA A 89 15.67 11.18 -14.00
N ASN A 90 15.26 9.94 -14.26
CA ASN A 90 15.54 9.23 -15.51
C ASN A 90 14.25 8.80 -16.23
N THR A 91 14.39 8.17 -17.39
CA THR A 91 13.26 7.71 -18.20
C THR A 91 12.38 6.72 -17.45
N ASP A 92 12.98 5.84 -16.66
CA ASP A 92 12.23 4.83 -15.92
C ASP A 92 11.42 5.41 -14.75
N ALA A 93 11.96 6.43 -14.08
CA ALA A 93 11.21 7.24 -13.10
C ALA A 93 10.00 7.91 -13.76
N SER A 94 10.17 8.43 -14.98
CA SER A 94 9.08 9.04 -15.75
C SER A 94 8.01 8.01 -16.13
N LEU A 95 8.41 6.81 -16.55
CA LEU A 95 7.49 5.70 -16.84
C LEU A 95 6.73 5.25 -15.60
N ALA A 96 7.37 5.18 -14.43
CA ALA A 96 6.72 4.84 -13.16
C ALA A 96 5.62 5.85 -12.79
N VAL A 97 5.89 7.15 -12.93
CA VAL A 97 4.91 8.22 -12.68
C VAL A 97 3.73 8.12 -13.66
N ILE A 98 3.99 7.94 -14.95
CA ILE A 98 2.93 7.82 -15.97
C ILE A 98 2.06 6.59 -15.68
N ASN A 99 2.65 5.44 -15.41
CA ASN A 99 1.92 4.22 -15.06
C ASN A 99 1.02 4.43 -13.84
N THR A 100 1.49 5.17 -12.83
CA THR A 100 0.70 5.52 -11.65
C THR A 100 -0.55 6.33 -12.02
N HIS A 101 -0.40 7.31 -12.93
CA HIS A 101 -1.51 8.15 -13.39
C HIS A 101 -2.47 7.45 -14.37
N ILE A 102 -2.09 6.33 -14.97
CA ILE A 102 -2.98 5.51 -15.81
C ILE A 102 -3.70 4.45 -14.97
N CYS A 103 -2.96 3.70 -14.16
CA CYS A 103 -3.47 2.55 -13.40
C CYS A 103 -4.44 2.95 -12.28
N ALA A 104 -4.19 4.06 -11.57
CA ALA A 104 -5.05 4.49 -10.48
C ALA A 104 -6.46 4.91 -10.97
N PRO A 105 -6.61 5.77 -12.00
CA PRO A 105 -7.92 6.05 -12.59
C PRO A 105 -8.59 4.84 -13.22
N ALA A 106 -7.85 3.98 -13.93
CA ALA A 106 -8.41 2.78 -14.53
C ALA A 106 -9.00 1.83 -13.47
N SER A 107 -8.29 1.63 -12.36
CA SER A 107 -8.77 0.86 -11.21
C SER A 107 -10.01 1.48 -10.58
N LEU A 108 -10.03 2.81 -10.40
CA LEU A 108 -11.20 3.52 -9.89
C LEU A 108 -12.41 3.39 -10.82
N LEU A 109 -12.18 3.46 -12.14
CA LEU A 109 -13.22 3.29 -13.15
C LEU A 109 -13.81 1.88 -13.08
N VAL A 110 -12.97 0.84 -13.04
CA VAL A 110 -13.44 -0.55 -12.87
C VAL A 110 -14.18 -0.74 -11.55
N GLN A 111 -13.71 -0.13 -10.47
CA GLN A 111 -14.34 -0.24 -9.15
C GLN A 111 -15.71 0.45 -9.10
N THR A 112 -15.87 1.56 -9.82
CA THR A 112 -17.13 2.31 -9.90
C THR A 112 -18.10 1.72 -10.92
N SER A 113 -17.60 1.10 -11.99
CA SER A 113 -18.42 0.41 -12.99
C SER A 113 -18.99 -0.92 -12.49
N ARG A 114 -18.50 -1.45 -11.37
CA ARG A 114 -18.98 -2.68 -10.71
C ARG A 114 -20.01 -2.41 -9.60
N ARG A 115 -20.59 -1.20 -9.57
CA ARG A 115 -21.68 -0.83 -8.66
C ARG A 115 -23.03 -0.89 -9.33
#